data_AF-A0A1H2E2X1-F1
#
_entry.id   AF-A0A1H2E2X1-F1
#
_cell.length_a   1.000
_cell.length_b   1.000
_cell.length_c   1.000
_cell.angle_alpha   90.00
_cell.angle_beta   90.00
_cell.angle_gamma   90.00
#
_symmetry.space_group_name_H-M   'P 1'
#
loop_
_entity.id
_entity.type
_entity.pdbx_description
1 polymer ?
#
loop_
_entity_poly.entity_id
_entity_poly.type
_entity_poly.pdbx_seq_one_letter_code
_entity_poly.pdbx_strand_id
1 'polypeptide(L)'
;MATHMPFLDGETLVFCRADNFIEKTFGQGASFPKEADRVPTNRSFLYRPWKLAFCAWKNGHARSIQTGLPVAAIECSPAIYRENGKIFLSFISGTPSDGTLHYRLYTSSGPTLEELEPARPISNQTALYGFVSAVHICRGKGNELELLEKESGKILRVTTDFQGISRVTFLSEEPQKLLITGVDKARNYRTALHDLTTQQTWDLCSEGNLYKSTVHGETVVFAHKLAGKENRELRHGQYTLSPSSLQITHR
;
A
#
# COMPACT_ATOMS: atom_id res chain seq x y z
N MET A 1 16.76 1.62 6.76
CA MET A 1 15.70 0.62 7.10
C MET A 1 15.09 0.11 5.80
N ALA A 2 14.87 -1.20 5.65
CA ALA A 2 14.19 -1.73 4.48
C ALA A 2 12.66 -1.63 4.66
N THR A 3 11.96 -0.84 3.83
CA THR A 3 10.53 -0.53 3.98
C THR A 3 9.80 -0.54 2.64
N HIS A 4 8.58 -1.04 2.61
CA HIS A 4 7.70 -1.07 1.44
C HIS A 4 6.42 -0.29 1.74
N MET A 5 5.92 0.47 0.76
CA MET A 5 4.63 1.20 0.83
C MET A 5 4.47 2.06 2.12
N PRO A 6 5.31 3.10 2.33
CA PRO A 6 5.22 3.95 3.53
C PRO A 6 3.93 4.77 3.55
N PHE A 7 3.30 4.96 4.70
CA PHE A 7 2.17 5.85 4.94
C PHE A 7 2.46 6.72 6.17
N LEU A 8 2.36 8.03 6.03
CA LEU A 8 2.70 9.00 7.07
C LEU A 8 1.45 9.70 7.59
N ASP A 9 1.25 9.61 8.91
CA ASP A 9 0.18 10.28 9.66
C ASP A 9 0.82 11.06 10.81
N GLY A 10 0.99 12.37 10.64
CA GLY A 10 1.76 13.18 11.58
C GLY A 10 3.20 12.67 11.68
N GLU A 11 3.62 12.35 12.90
CA GLU A 11 4.92 11.74 13.18
C GLU A 11 4.92 10.20 13.11
N THR A 12 3.80 9.56 12.77
CA THR A 12 3.71 8.10 12.72
C THR A 12 3.88 7.60 11.30
N LEU A 13 4.94 6.83 11.07
CA LEU A 13 5.16 6.14 9.81
C LEU A 13 4.67 4.68 9.94
N VAL A 14 3.75 4.28 9.08
CA VAL A 14 3.32 2.88 8.92
C VAL A 14 3.83 2.36 7.57
N PHE A 15 4.37 1.16 7.55
CA PHE A 15 5.01 0.59 6.37
C PHE A 15 5.02 -0.94 6.44
N CYS A 16 5.51 -1.59 5.40
CA CYS A 16 5.70 -3.03 5.37
C CYS A 16 7.19 -3.37 5.37
N ARG A 17 7.57 -4.45 6.06
CA ARG A 17 8.95 -4.97 6.09
C ARG A 17 8.95 -6.47 5.84
N ALA A 18 10.06 -6.98 5.33
CA ALA A 18 10.23 -8.37 4.92
C ALA A 18 11.50 -8.94 5.57
N ASP A 19 11.49 -9.08 6.90
CA ASP A 19 12.69 -9.45 7.65
C ASP A 19 12.86 -10.95 7.80
N ASN A 20 11.74 -11.66 7.99
CA ASN A 20 11.74 -13.07 8.36
C ASN A 20 11.38 -13.95 7.17
N PHE A 21 12.17 -15.00 6.99
CA PHE A 21 11.77 -16.12 6.14
C PHE A 21 10.91 -17.08 6.95
N ILE A 22 9.91 -17.65 6.29
CA ILE A 22 9.11 -18.75 6.80
C ILE A 22 9.26 -19.95 5.87
N GLU A 23 9.37 -21.12 6.46
CA GLU A 23 9.37 -22.36 5.70
C GLU A 23 7.95 -22.70 5.28
N LYS A 24 7.77 -23.10 4.02
CA LYS A 24 6.46 -23.56 3.56
C LYS A 24 6.56 -24.77 2.65
N THR A 25 5.76 -25.78 2.99
CA THR A 25 5.55 -26.98 2.17
C THR A 25 4.32 -26.75 1.30
N PHE A 26 4.45 -26.88 -0.03
CA PHE A 26 3.31 -26.77 -0.94
C PHE A 26 2.95 -28.13 -1.55
N GLY A 27 1.65 -28.35 -1.77
CA GLY A 27 1.16 -29.39 -2.66
C GLY A 27 1.61 -29.14 -4.11
N GLN A 28 1.71 -30.21 -4.91
CA GLN A 28 2.08 -30.11 -6.33
C GLN A 28 1.13 -29.17 -7.08
N GLY A 29 1.67 -28.22 -7.87
CA GLY A 29 0.88 -27.42 -8.83
C GLY A 29 0.80 -25.92 -8.59
N ALA A 30 1.42 -25.38 -7.54
CA ALA A 30 1.41 -23.94 -7.28
C ALA A 30 2.23 -23.11 -8.29
N SER A 31 1.62 -22.09 -8.90
CA SER A 31 2.30 -21.12 -9.78
C SER A 31 2.64 -19.84 -8.99
N PHE A 32 3.88 -19.36 -9.13
CA PHE A 32 4.47 -18.31 -8.29
C PHE A 32 4.52 -16.93 -8.95
N PRO A 33 4.53 -15.83 -8.16
CA PRO A 33 5.13 -14.56 -8.58
C PRO A 33 6.64 -14.75 -8.82
N LYS A 34 7.20 -14.06 -9.82
CA LYS A 34 8.54 -14.29 -10.41
C LYS A 34 9.77 -14.07 -9.48
N GLU A 35 9.60 -13.80 -8.19
CA GLU A 35 10.69 -13.39 -7.28
C GLU A 35 11.11 -14.45 -6.25
N ALA A 36 10.63 -15.69 -6.38
CA ALA A 36 11.17 -16.80 -5.58
C ALA A 36 12.50 -17.28 -6.19
N ASP A 37 13.61 -17.10 -5.46
CA ASP A 37 14.88 -17.77 -5.77
C ASP A 37 14.64 -19.28 -5.80
N ARG A 38 14.74 -19.87 -6.99
CA ARG A 38 14.53 -21.31 -7.19
C ARG A 38 15.74 -22.08 -6.70
N VAL A 39 15.70 -22.57 -5.46
CA VAL A 39 16.60 -23.64 -5.02
C VAL A 39 15.86 -24.97 -5.16
N PRO A 40 16.33 -25.91 -6.01
CA PRO A 40 15.63 -27.15 -6.24
C PRO A 40 16.19 -28.26 -5.35
N THR A 41 15.61 -28.48 -4.16
CA THR A 41 15.64 -29.79 -3.49
C THR A 41 14.42 -29.95 -2.58
N ASN A 42 13.66 -31.04 -2.75
CA ASN A 42 12.62 -31.57 -1.86
C ASN A 42 11.82 -30.60 -0.95
N ARG A 43 10.98 -29.81 -1.63
CA ARG A 43 9.60 -29.37 -1.28
C ARG A 43 9.34 -28.51 -0.04
N SER A 44 10.35 -27.88 0.56
CA SER A 44 10.13 -26.64 1.29
C SER A 44 10.87 -25.50 0.60
N PHE A 45 10.25 -24.32 0.53
CA PHE A 45 10.96 -23.11 0.11
C PHE A 45 10.85 -22.05 1.19
N LEU A 46 11.89 -21.23 1.26
CA LEU A 46 11.92 -20.07 2.14
C LEU A 46 11.13 -18.95 1.49
N TYR A 47 10.03 -18.59 2.14
CA TYR A 47 9.13 -17.54 1.72
C TYR A 47 9.26 -16.32 2.64
N ARG A 48 9.25 -15.11 2.10
CA ARG A 48 9.43 -13.89 2.88
C ARG A 48 8.22 -12.97 2.73
N PRO A 49 7.18 -13.10 3.57
CA PRO A 49 6.01 -12.23 3.48
C PRO A 49 6.36 -10.80 3.92
N TRP A 50 5.75 -9.83 3.24
CA TRP A 50 5.67 -8.47 3.77
C TRP A 50 4.75 -8.44 4.99
N LYS A 51 5.18 -7.76 6.05
CA LYS A 51 4.44 -7.61 7.31
C LYS A 51 4.40 -6.16 7.74
N LEU A 52 3.29 -5.75 8.35
CA LEU A 52 3.10 -4.37 8.76
C LEU A 52 3.96 -4.02 9.97
N ALA A 53 4.51 -2.83 9.93
CA ALA A 53 5.28 -2.23 11.01
C ALA A 53 5.02 -0.73 11.05
N PHE A 54 5.40 -0.12 12.17
CA PHE A 54 5.33 1.31 12.35
C PHE A 54 6.46 1.81 13.23
N CYS A 55 6.77 3.09 13.11
CA CYS A 55 7.68 3.78 14.02
C CYS A 55 7.28 5.25 14.13
N ALA A 56 7.83 5.93 15.13
CA ALA A 56 7.91 7.37 15.05
C ALA A 56 8.92 7.72 13.95
N TRP A 57 8.51 8.62 13.07
CA TRP A 57 9.27 9.03 11.90
C TRP A 57 10.70 9.45 12.24
N LYS A 58 10.86 10.24 13.31
CA LYS A 58 12.14 10.79 13.75
C LYS A 58 13.08 9.78 14.40
N ASN A 59 12.54 8.75 15.07
CA ASN A 59 13.35 7.82 15.87
C ASN A 59 13.62 6.48 15.18
N GLY A 60 12.85 6.13 14.14
CA GLY A 60 13.12 4.99 13.28
C GLY A 60 13.09 3.62 13.98
N HIS A 61 12.64 3.51 15.23
CA HIS A 61 12.55 2.21 15.89
C HIS A 61 11.27 1.48 15.47
N ALA A 62 11.41 0.60 14.48
CA ALA A 62 10.32 -0.17 13.92
C ALA A 62 9.73 -1.18 14.91
N ARG A 63 8.41 -1.14 15.08
CA ARG A 63 7.60 -2.08 15.86
C ARG A 63 6.63 -2.80 14.93
N SER A 64 6.43 -4.10 15.15
CA SER A 64 5.51 -4.89 14.34
C SER A 64 4.06 -4.62 14.74
N ILE A 65 3.15 -4.64 13.76
CA ILE A 65 1.71 -4.58 14.00
C ILE A 65 1.15 -5.99 14.04
N GLN A 66 0.36 -6.32 15.07
CA GLN A 66 -0.30 -7.62 15.19
C GLN A 66 -1.67 -7.56 14.51
N THR A 67 -1.79 -8.19 13.34
CA THR A 67 -3.03 -8.19 12.54
C THR A 67 -3.97 -9.36 12.86
N GLY A 68 -3.47 -10.38 13.57
CA GLY A 68 -4.19 -11.64 13.79
C GLY A 68 -4.29 -12.53 12.53
N LEU A 69 -3.73 -12.12 11.40
CA LEU A 69 -3.66 -12.95 10.19
C LEU A 69 -2.57 -14.02 10.30
N PRO A 70 -2.65 -15.11 9.50
CA PRO A 70 -1.61 -16.13 9.49
C PRO A 70 -0.21 -15.55 9.24
N VAL A 71 0.81 -16.19 9.81
CA VAL A 71 2.21 -15.77 9.62
C VAL A 71 2.61 -15.72 8.13
N ALA A 72 2.00 -16.56 7.30
CA ALA A 72 2.22 -16.62 5.87
C ALA A 72 1.43 -15.60 5.04
N ALA A 73 0.57 -14.80 5.65
CA ALA A 73 -0.14 -13.73 4.96
C ALA A 73 0.83 -12.61 4.55
N ILE A 74 0.71 -12.14 3.31
CA ILE A 74 1.29 -10.87 2.88
C ILE A 74 0.43 -9.75 3.43
N GLU A 75 1.04 -8.71 3.97
CA GLU A 75 0.36 -7.51 4.43
C GLU A 75 1.07 -6.29 3.82
N CYS A 76 0.35 -5.57 2.96
CA CYS A 76 0.89 -4.52 2.12
C CYS A 76 -0.03 -3.30 2.07
N SER A 77 0.49 -2.17 1.59
CA SER A 77 -0.25 -0.93 1.30
C SER A 77 -1.02 -0.41 2.51
N PRO A 78 -0.36 -0.19 3.66
CA PRO A 78 -1.03 0.36 4.82
C PRO A 78 -1.53 1.78 4.54
N ALA A 79 -2.64 2.09 5.17
CA ALA A 79 -3.12 3.45 5.38
C ALA A 79 -3.85 3.51 6.72
N ILE A 80 -3.68 4.62 7.44
CA ILE A 80 -4.38 4.83 8.70
C ILE A 80 -5.16 6.14 8.69
N TYR A 81 -6.23 6.17 9.46
CA TYR A 81 -6.89 7.42 9.86
C TYR A 81 -7.32 7.33 11.31
N ARG A 82 -7.60 8.48 11.92
CA ARG A 82 -8.03 8.59 13.32
C ARG A 82 -9.43 9.14 13.39
N GLU A 83 -10.26 8.52 14.20
CA GLU A 83 -11.64 8.96 14.40
C GLU A 83 -12.13 8.48 15.77
N ASN A 84 -12.82 9.35 16.51
CA ASN A 84 -13.41 9.02 17.82
C ASN A 84 -12.43 8.36 18.81
N GLY A 85 -11.18 8.85 18.86
CA GLY A 85 -10.14 8.34 19.74
C GLY A 85 -9.57 6.97 19.35
N LYS A 86 -9.92 6.43 18.19
CA LYS A 86 -9.40 5.16 17.66
C LYS A 86 -8.55 5.39 16.41
N ILE A 87 -7.60 4.51 16.21
CA ILE A 87 -6.88 4.32 14.95
C ILE A 87 -7.63 3.28 14.15
N PHE A 88 -7.83 3.57 12.87
CA PHE A 88 -8.33 2.63 11.88
C PHE A 88 -7.20 2.36 10.89
N LEU A 89 -6.75 1.11 10.83
CA LEU A 89 -5.73 0.63 9.92
C LEU A 89 -6.40 -0.15 8.79
N SER A 90 -6.06 0.20 7.55
CA SER A 90 -6.42 -0.57 6.37
C SER A 90 -5.18 -1.03 5.61
N PHE A 91 -5.27 -2.18 4.97
CA PHE A 91 -4.17 -2.77 4.21
C PHE A 91 -4.68 -3.86 3.26
N ILE A 92 -3.90 -4.16 2.23
CA ILE A 92 -4.12 -5.30 1.35
C ILE A 92 -3.45 -6.53 1.94
N SER A 93 -4.18 -7.64 2.01
CA SER A 93 -3.60 -8.91 2.42
C SER A 93 -4.09 -10.09 1.61
N GLY A 94 -3.21 -11.07 1.44
CA GLY A 94 -3.49 -12.35 0.83
C GLY A 94 -2.67 -13.43 1.51
N THR A 95 -3.29 -14.57 1.82
CA THR A 95 -2.59 -15.76 2.27
C THR A 95 -2.42 -16.69 1.08
N PRO A 96 -1.20 -17.10 0.72
CA PRO A 96 -1.04 -18.06 -0.37
C PRO A 96 -1.65 -19.40 0.05
N SER A 97 -2.62 -19.93 -0.71
CA SER A 97 -3.18 -21.27 -0.52
C SER A 97 -3.25 -21.97 -1.88
N ASP A 98 -2.82 -23.23 -1.95
CA ASP A 98 -2.99 -24.09 -3.13
C ASP A 98 -2.56 -23.46 -4.45
N GLY A 99 -1.48 -22.66 -4.42
CA GLY A 99 -0.95 -22.00 -5.60
C GLY A 99 -1.68 -20.76 -6.08
N THR A 100 -2.70 -20.31 -5.37
CA THR A 100 -3.44 -19.09 -5.70
C THR A 100 -3.35 -18.10 -4.55
N LEU A 101 -3.20 -16.82 -4.89
CA LEU A 101 -3.09 -15.73 -3.93
C LEU A 101 -4.25 -14.76 -4.14
N HIS A 102 -5.22 -14.81 -3.24
CA HIS A 102 -6.39 -13.94 -3.28
C HIS A 102 -6.18 -12.76 -2.33
N TYR A 103 -5.86 -11.60 -2.91
CA TYR A 103 -5.73 -10.35 -2.17
C TYR A 103 -7.08 -9.71 -1.89
N ARG A 104 -7.28 -9.24 -0.67
CA ARG A 104 -8.46 -8.48 -0.25
C ARG A 104 -8.03 -7.25 0.55
N LEU A 105 -8.92 -6.27 0.65
CA LEU A 105 -8.78 -5.13 1.54
C LEU A 105 -9.25 -5.52 2.95
N TYR A 106 -8.37 -5.38 3.92
CA TYR A 106 -8.62 -5.61 5.34
C TYR A 106 -8.67 -4.30 6.10
N THR A 107 -9.35 -4.34 7.25
CA THR A 107 -9.32 -3.29 8.25
C THR A 107 -9.10 -3.87 9.64
N SER A 108 -8.57 -3.05 10.52
CA SER A 108 -8.50 -3.27 11.96
C SER A 108 -8.63 -1.91 12.66
N SER A 109 -9.12 -1.91 13.88
CA SER A 109 -9.19 -0.69 14.69
C SER A 109 -8.84 -0.95 16.15
N GLY A 110 -8.37 0.07 16.83
CA GLY A 110 -7.97 0.01 18.24
C GLY A 110 -7.58 1.39 18.77
N PRO A 111 -7.32 1.54 20.08
CA PRO A 111 -6.85 2.81 20.64
C PRO A 111 -5.43 3.18 20.17
N THR A 112 -4.59 2.18 19.88
CA THR A 112 -3.20 2.32 19.44
C THR A 112 -2.90 1.33 18.30
N LEU A 113 -1.73 1.45 17.64
CA LEU A 113 -1.31 0.49 16.60
C LEU A 113 -0.86 -0.85 17.20
N GLU A 114 -0.56 -0.86 18.49
CA GLU A 114 -0.20 -2.01 19.32
C GLU A 114 -1.43 -2.78 19.81
N GLU A 115 -2.56 -2.10 20.01
CA GLU A 115 -3.79 -2.63 20.60
C GLU A 115 -4.92 -2.72 19.55
N LEU A 116 -4.56 -3.07 18.32
CA LEU A 116 -5.49 -3.29 17.24
C LEU A 116 -6.29 -4.60 17.45
N GLU A 117 -7.60 -4.57 17.17
CA GLU A 117 -8.41 -5.78 17.08
C GLU A 117 -7.95 -6.68 15.91
N PRO A 118 -8.25 -7.99 15.93
CA PRO A 118 -7.97 -8.87 14.80
C PRO A 118 -8.55 -8.33 13.48
N ALA A 119 -7.72 -8.30 12.44
CA ALA A 119 -8.09 -7.72 11.15
C ALA A 119 -9.20 -8.54 10.47
N ARG A 120 -10.10 -7.83 9.79
CA ARG A 120 -11.25 -8.40 9.08
C ARG A 120 -11.29 -7.90 7.64
N PRO A 121 -11.67 -8.74 6.66
CA PRO A 121 -11.84 -8.27 5.30
C PRO A 121 -13.03 -7.30 5.23
N ILE A 122 -12.88 -6.17 4.55
CA ILE A 122 -13.99 -5.23 4.31
C ILE A 122 -15.03 -5.86 3.36
N SER A 123 -14.61 -6.74 2.44
CA SER A 123 -15.51 -7.57 1.65
C SER A 123 -14.79 -8.82 1.13
N ASN A 124 -15.55 -9.72 0.52
CA ASN A 124 -15.04 -10.91 -0.16
C ASN A 124 -14.45 -10.62 -1.55
N GLN A 125 -14.58 -9.39 -2.06
CA GLN A 125 -14.07 -9.01 -3.38
C GLN A 125 -12.54 -8.93 -3.38
N THR A 126 -11.94 -9.34 -4.50
CA THR A 126 -10.51 -9.17 -4.73
C THR A 126 -10.15 -7.69 -4.83
N ALA A 127 -9.07 -7.29 -4.15
CA ALA A 127 -8.49 -5.96 -4.27
C ALA A 127 -6.96 -6.09 -4.30
N LEU A 128 -6.32 -5.56 -5.35
CA LEU A 128 -4.85 -5.59 -5.47
C LEU A 128 -4.19 -4.38 -4.79
N TYR A 129 -4.95 -3.30 -4.68
CA TYR A 129 -4.59 -2.06 -4.02
C TYR A 129 -5.89 -1.38 -3.57
N GLY A 130 -5.79 -0.52 -2.57
CA GLY A 130 -6.93 0.10 -1.93
C GLY A 130 -6.60 0.57 -0.53
N PHE A 131 -7.54 1.27 0.07
CA PHE A 131 -7.43 1.81 1.43
C PHE A 131 -8.83 2.06 1.99
N VAL A 132 -8.89 2.29 3.30
CA VAL A 132 -10.05 2.89 3.97
C VAL A 132 -9.59 4.18 4.64
N SER A 133 -10.30 5.26 4.38
CA SER A 133 -10.15 6.55 5.07
C SER A 133 -11.41 6.88 5.87
N ALA A 134 -11.43 8.02 6.56
CA ALA A 134 -12.66 8.50 7.22
C ALA A 134 -13.81 8.68 6.23
N VAL A 135 -13.52 9.05 4.98
CA VAL A 135 -14.51 9.42 3.96
C VAL A 135 -14.82 8.27 3.00
N HIS A 136 -13.80 7.50 2.60
CA HIS A 136 -13.90 6.57 1.48
C HIS A 136 -13.49 5.14 1.84
N ILE A 137 -14.12 4.17 1.18
CA ILE A 137 -13.57 2.82 0.97
C ILE A 137 -13.11 2.76 -0.49
N CYS A 138 -11.80 2.68 -0.71
CA CYS A 138 -11.20 2.62 -2.04
C CYS A 138 -10.69 1.21 -2.34
N ARG A 139 -11.00 0.70 -3.54
CA ARG A 139 -10.48 -0.56 -4.08
C ARG A 139 -10.09 -0.36 -5.53
N GLY A 140 -9.15 -1.16 -6.01
CA GLY A 140 -8.89 -1.17 -7.44
C GLY A 140 -8.21 -2.43 -7.98
N LYS A 141 -8.22 -2.47 -9.31
CA LYS A 141 -7.70 -3.56 -10.14
C LYS A 141 -7.30 -3.00 -11.52
N GLY A 142 -6.15 -3.43 -12.03
CA GLY A 142 -5.62 -2.92 -13.31
C GLY A 142 -5.21 -1.46 -13.23
N ASN A 143 -5.98 -0.58 -13.87
CA ASN A 143 -5.81 0.87 -13.89
C ASN A 143 -7.04 1.64 -13.37
N GLU A 144 -8.00 0.93 -12.77
CA GLU A 144 -9.26 1.48 -12.28
C GLU A 144 -9.33 1.44 -10.75
N LEU A 145 -9.98 2.47 -10.19
CA LEU A 145 -10.31 2.63 -8.79
C LEU A 145 -11.82 2.82 -8.64
N GLU A 146 -12.38 2.17 -7.63
CA GLU A 146 -13.74 2.39 -7.15
C GLU A 146 -13.65 2.95 -5.73
N LEU A 147 -14.27 4.11 -5.51
CA LEU A 147 -14.33 4.78 -4.22
C LEU A 147 -15.79 4.86 -3.78
N LEU A 148 -16.13 4.12 -2.73
CA LEU A 148 -17.41 4.25 -2.03
C LEU A 148 -17.30 5.35 -0.98
N GLU A 149 -18.07 6.42 -1.15
CA GLU A 149 -18.25 7.46 -0.13
C GLU A 149 -19.13 6.92 0.99
N LYS A 150 -18.60 6.87 2.22
CA LYS A 150 -19.25 6.19 3.35
C LYS A 150 -20.56 6.83 3.78
N GLU A 151 -20.65 8.16 3.70
CA GLU A 151 -21.81 8.92 4.17
C GLU A 151 -22.98 8.83 3.18
N SER A 152 -22.72 9.11 1.90
CA SER A 152 -23.77 9.15 0.88
C SER A 152 -24.07 7.81 0.23
N GLY A 153 -23.14 6.84 0.34
CA GLY A 153 -23.17 5.59 -0.41
C GLY A 153 -22.85 5.76 -1.91
N LYS A 154 -22.48 6.96 -2.37
CA LYS A 154 -22.13 7.22 -3.75
C LYS A 154 -20.84 6.48 -4.12
N ILE A 155 -20.83 5.93 -5.33
CA ILE A 155 -19.63 5.32 -5.91
C ILE A 155 -19.04 6.27 -6.93
N LEU A 156 -17.77 6.61 -6.75
CA LEU A 156 -16.96 7.30 -7.74
C LEU A 156 -16.02 6.30 -8.40
N ARG A 157 -15.94 6.30 -9.73
CA ARG A 157 -14.98 5.50 -10.47
C ARG A 157 -13.91 6.39 -11.08
N VAL A 158 -12.66 6.03 -10.85
CA VAL A 158 -11.49 6.78 -11.32
C VAL A 158 -10.65 5.84 -12.18
N THR A 159 -10.48 6.15 -13.45
CA THR A 159 -9.61 5.39 -14.38
C THR A 159 -8.37 6.21 -14.70
N THR A 160 -7.21 5.57 -14.62
CA THR A 160 -5.89 6.19 -14.85
C THR A 160 -5.27 5.73 -16.18
N ASP A 161 -4.38 6.52 -16.76
CA ASP A 161 -3.60 6.13 -17.96
C ASP A 161 -2.41 5.19 -17.68
N PHE A 162 -2.17 4.85 -16.41
CA PHE A 162 -1.14 3.91 -16.02
C PHE A 162 -1.37 2.54 -16.66
N GLN A 163 -0.29 1.89 -17.07
CA GLN A 163 -0.33 0.49 -17.54
C GLN A 163 -0.74 -0.47 -16.41
N GLY A 164 -0.46 -0.08 -15.17
CA GLY A 164 -0.93 -0.74 -13.98
C GLY A 164 -0.65 0.11 -12.74
N ILE A 165 -1.64 0.21 -11.86
CA ILE A 165 -1.47 0.84 -10.56
C ILE A 165 -0.73 -0.13 -9.65
N SER A 166 0.31 0.37 -8.99
CA SER A 166 1.12 -0.38 -8.02
C SER A 166 0.75 -0.05 -6.58
N ARG A 167 0.16 1.13 -6.34
CA ARG A 167 -0.36 1.55 -5.05
C ARG A 167 -1.35 2.69 -5.24
N VAL A 168 -2.38 2.70 -4.41
CA VAL A 168 -3.19 3.88 -4.16
C VAL A 168 -3.28 4.11 -2.65
N THR A 169 -3.19 5.36 -2.21
CA THR A 169 -3.45 5.79 -0.85
C THR A 169 -4.00 7.22 -0.85
N PHE A 170 -4.13 7.84 0.31
CA PHE A 170 -4.59 9.22 0.48
C PHE A 170 -3.59 10.02 1.33
N LEU A 171 -3.71 11.34 1.32
CA LEU A 171 -3.00 12.19 2.28
C LEU A 171 -3.74 12.18 3.61
N SER A 172 -3.05 11.84 4.71
CA SER A 172 -3.68 11.70 6.04
C SER A 172 -4.46 12.95 6.47
N GLU A 173 -3.91 14.14 6.20
CA GLU A 173 -4.53 15.44 6.50
C GLU A 173 -5.60 15.87 5.48
N GLU A 174 -5.56 15.30 4.28
CA GLU A 174 -6.45 15.66 3.17
C GLU A 174 -6.99 14.38 2.48
N PRO A 175 -7.90 13.62 3.11
CA PRO A 175 -8.33 12.31 2.63
C PRO A 175 -9.04 12.28 1.28
N GLN A 176 -9.41 13.44 0.74
CA GLN A 176 -9.91 13.65 -0.61
C GLN A 176 -8.80 13.68 -1.67
N LYS A 177 -7.54 13.82 -1.27
CA LYS A 177 -6.38 13.81 -2.16
C LYS A 177 -5.75 12.43 -2.18
N LEU A 178 -5.76 11.81 -3.35
CA LEU A 178 -5.23 10.48 -3.60
C LEU A 178 -3.77 10.56 -4.05
N LEU A 179 -2.94 9.69 -3.49
CA LEU A 179 -1.62 9.38 -4.04
C LEU A 179 -1.71 8.08 -4.82
N ILE A 180 -1.53 8.16 -6.14
CA ILE A 180 -1.64 7.03 -7.06
C ILE A 180 -0.25 6.79 -7.67
N THR A 181 0.38 5.67 -7.30
CA THR A 181 1.63 5.22 -7.91
C THR A 181 1.34 4.15 -8.95
N GLY A 182 1.84 4.35 -10.17
CA GLY A 182 1.70 3.39 -11.25
C GLY A 182 2.92 3.34 -12.15
N VAL A 183 2.83 2.48 -13.16
CA VAL A 183 3.83 2.34 -14.22
C VAL A 183 3.30 3.02 -15.48
N ASP A 184 4.09 3.92 -16.05
CA ASP A 184 3.75 4.60 -17.30
C ASP A 184 4.03 3.72 -18.55
N LYS A 185 3.74 4.24 -19.74
CA LYS A 185 4.00 3.53 -21.02
C LYS A 185 5.48 3.26 -21.26
N ALA A 186 6.37 4.12 -20.77
CA ALA A 186 7.82 3.97 -20.84
C ALA A 186 8.38 3.01 -19.78
N ARG A 187 7.50 2.40 -18.96
CA ARG A 187 7.81 1.49 -17.85
C ARG A 187 8.55 2.15 -16.69
N ASN A 188 8.44 3.46 -16.54
CA ASN A 188 8.91 4.19 -15.38
C ASN A 188 7.82 4.22 -14.30
N TYR A 189 8.26 4.23 -13.04
CA TYR A 189 7.35 4.47 -11.93
C TYR A 189 7.13 5.96 -11.75
N ARG A 190 5.87 6.33 -11.59
CA ARG A 190 5.43 7.69 -11.31
C ARG A 190 4.39 7.66 -10.20
N THR A 191 4.39 8.71 -9.38
CA THR A 191 3.33 8.94 -8.40
C THR A 191 2.62 10.25 -8.74
N ALA A 192 1.31 10.18 -8.88
CA ALA A 192 0.46 11.34 -9.07
C ALA A 192 -0.33 11.65 -7.80
N LEU A 193 -0.53 12.93 -7.54
CA LEU A 193 -1.46 13.46 -6.56
C LEU A 193 -2.74 13.87 -7.31
N HIS A 194 -3.87 13.28 -6.95
CA HIS A 194 -5.16 13.57 -7.57
C HIS A 194 -6.15 14.04 -6.51
N ASP A 195 -6.72 15.23 -6.70
CA ASP A 195 -7.73 15.78 -5.80
C ASP A 195 -9.13 15.44 -6.32
N LEU A 196 -9.89 14.66 -5.55
CA LEU A 196 -11.24 14.24 -5.91
C LEU A 196 -12.25 15.40 -5.97
N THR A 197 -11.98 16.49 -5.26
CA THR A 197 -12.88 17.66 -5.18
C THR A 197 -12.72 18.53 -6.40
N THR A 198 -11.48 18.87 -6.75
CA THR A 198 -11.17 19.76 -7.88
C THR A 198 -10.97 19.01 -9.18
N GLN A 199 -10.84 17.68 -9.12
CA GLN A 199 -10.48 16.77 -10.22
C GLN A 199 -9.12 17.07 -10.85
N GLN A 200 -8.31 17.92 -10.20
CA GLN A 200 -6.98 18.26 -10.67
C GLN A 200 -5.98 17.16 -10.31
N THR A 201 -4.99 16.99 -11.18
CA THR A 201 -3.97 15.95 -11.05
C THR A 201 -2.59 16.53 -11.27
N TRP A 202 -1.67 16.22 -10.38
CA TRP A 202 -0.27 16.66 -10.43
C TRP A 202 0.67 15.48 -10.33
N ASP A 203 1.81 15.57 -11.02
CA ASP A 203 2.88 14.63 -10.82
C ASP A 203 3.72 15.07 -9.61
N LEU A 204 3.94 14.11 -8.70
CA LEU A 204 4.84 14.29 -7.57
C LEU A 204 6.28 14.18 -8.10
N CYS A 205 7.08 15.22 -7.90
CA CYS A 205 8.47 15.29 -8.33
C CYS A 205 9.39 15.41 -7.11
N SER A 206 10.48 14.64 -7.07
CA SER A 206 11.50 14.67 -6.02
C SER A 206 12.83 14.24 -6.63
N GLU A 207 13.93 14.44 -5.91
CA GLU A 207 15.22 13.87 -6.30
C GLU A 207 15.17 12.34 -6.31
N GLY A 208 15.36 11.74 -7.49
CA GLY A 208 15.38 10.29 -7.70
C GLY A 208 14.02 9.66 -8.04
N ASN A 209 14.03 8.34 -8.26
CA ASN A 209 12.83 7.60 -8.64
C ASN A 209 11.87 7.43 -7.44
N LEU A 210 10.72 8.11 -7.50
CA LEU A 210 9.63 8.01 -6.54
C LEU A 210 8.86 6.69 -6.71
N TYR A 211 9.36 5.61 -6.10
CA TYR A 211 8.66 4.33 -6.06
C TYR A 211 7.81 4.20 -4.80
N LYS A 212 6.49 4.42 -4.91
CA LYS A 212 5.52 4.35 -3.79
C LYS A 212 5.86 5.33 -2.66
N SER A 213 5.17 6.45 -2.64
CA SER A 213 5.37 7.51 -1.66
C SER A 213 4.17 7.71 -0.74
N THR A 214 4.38 8.52 0.29
CA THR A 214 3.39 9.19 1.11
C THR A 214 3.87 10.61 1.35
N VAL A 215 2.93 11.52 1.61
CA VAL A 215 3.18 12.94 1.77
C VAL A 215 2.46 13.42 3.02
N HIS A 216 3.09 14.30 3.78
CA HIS A 216 2.53 14.98 4.94
C HIS A 216 3.15 16.37 5.02
N GLY A 217 2.35 17.43 4.90
CA GLY A 217 2.85 18.78 4.63
C GLY A 217 3.85 18.81 3.47
N GLU A 218 5.02 19.42 3.67
CA GLU A 218 6.10 19.50 2.67
C GLU A 218 6.99 18.25 2.62
N THR A 219 6.74 17.28 3.50
CA THR A 219 7.55 16.07 3.63
C THR A 219 7.05 14.99 2.68
N VAL A 220 7.94 14.45 1.85
CA VAL A 220 7.69 13.19 1.14
C VAL A 220 8.54 12.07 1.75
N VAL A 221 7.88 10.94 2.01
CA VAL A 221 8.55 9.69 2.39
C VAL A 221 8.29 8.68 1.30
N PHE A 222 9.36 8.08 0.78
CA PHE A 222 9.27 7.18 -0.36
C PHE A 222 10.19 5.98 -0.22
N ALA A 223 9.77 4.88 -0.84
CA ALA A 223 10.57 3.68 -0.96
C ALA A 223 11.44 3.76 -2.23
N HIS A 224 12.70 3.36 -2.16
CA HIS A 224 13.59 3.33 -3.34
C HIS A 224 13.75 1.94 -3.90
N LYS A 225 13.63 1.78 -5.22
CA LYS A 225 13.97 0.51 -5.87
C LYS A 225 15.49 0.33 -6.00
N LEU A 226 16.07 -0.65 -5.30
CA LEU A 226 17.50 -0.95 -5.36
C LEU A 226 17.79 -2.11 -6.33
N ALA A 227 18.54 -1.83 -7.40
CA ALA A 227 19.19 -2.80 -8.28
C ALA A 227 18.33 -4.04 -8.67
N GLY A 228 17.07 -3.81 -9.07
CA GLY A 228 16.18 -4.87 -9.54
C GLY A 228 15.55 -5.76 -8.46
N LYS A 229 16.03 -5.74 -7.22
CA LYS A 229 15.41 -6.46 -6.09
C LYS A 229 14.24 -5.68 -5.54
N GLU A 230 13.26 -6.31 -4.89
CA GLU A 230 12.20 -5.62 -4.11
C GLU A 230 12.64 -5.14 -2.71
N ASN A 231 13.94 -5.19 -2.40
CA ASN A 231 14.47 -4.51 -1.23
C ASN A 231 14.40 -2.99 -1.44
N ARG A 232 13.85 -2.29 -0.46
CA ARG A 232 13.49 -0.87 -0.57
C ARG A 232 14.03 -0.10 0.61
N GLU A 233 14.83 0.93 0.37
CA GLU A 233 15.22 1.87 1.42
C GLU A 233 14.21 2.99 1.54
N LEU A 234 13.91 3.36 2.78
CA LEU A 234 13.17 4.58 3.08
C LEU A 234 14.06 5.80 2.86
N ARG A 235 13.58 6.78 2.09
CA ARG A 235 14.17 8.12 2.02
C ARG A 235 13.16 9.22 2.30
N HIS A 236 13.69 10.28 2.87
CA HIS A 236 13.02 11.54 3.12
C HIS A 236 13.50 12.55 2.07
N GLY A 237 12.59 13.35 1.55
CA GLY A 237 12.92 14.51 0.75
C GLY A 237 11.83 15.56 0.78
N GLN A 238 12.11 16.68 0.12
CA GLN A 238 11.09 17.62 -0.32
C GLN A 238 10.55 17.17 -1.68
N TYR A 239 9.33 17.60 -1.98
CA TYR A 239 8.73 17.36 -3.29
C TYR A 239 8.21 18.67 -3.88
N THR A 240 8.03 18.65 -5.20
CA THR A 240 7.28 19.66 -5.92
C THR A 240 6.12 19.00 -6.65
N LEU A 241 5.11 19.81 -6.94
CA LEU A 241 3.99 19.41 -7.79
C LEU A 241 4.19 20.03 -9.17
N SER A 242 4.10 19.23 -10.20
CA SER A 242 4.06 19.70 -11.58
C SER A 242 2.72 19.33 -12.21
N PRO A 243 2.22 20.10 -13.19
CA PRO A 243 1.05 19.68 -13.96
C PRO A 243 1.25 18.27 -14.47
N SER A 244 0.31 17.38 -14.16
CA SER A 244 0.46 15.98 -14.56
C SER A 244 0.14 15.82 -16.04
N SER A 245 0.87 14.91 -16.70
CA SER A 245 0.44 14.36 -17.98
C SER A 245 -0.55 13.19 -17.82
N LEU A 246 -0.81 12.75 -16.58
CA LEU A 246 -1.75 11.68 -16.24
C LEU A 246 -3.17 12.09 -16.61
N GLN A 247 -3.77 11.33 -17.54
CA GLN A 247 -5.20 11.44 -17.79
C GLN A 247 -5.97 10.62 -16.76
N ILE A 248 -6.82 11.30 -15.99
CA ILE A 248 -7.76 10.69 -15.06
C ILE A 248 -9.18 10.97 -15.54
N THR A 249 -9.99 9.92 -15.63
CA THR A 249 -11.41 10.04 -15.97
C THR A 249 -12.27 9.63 -14.79
N HIS A 250 -13.30 10.43 -14.52
CA HIS A 250 -14.33 10.14 -13.53
C HIS A 250 -15.55 9.55 -14.24
N ARG A 251 -16.03 8.41 -13.77
CA ARG A 251 -17.25 7.76 -14.27
C ARG A 251 -18.27 7.58 -13.16
#